data_AF-A9DH27-F1
#
_entry.id   AF-A9DH27-F1
#
_cell.length_a   1.000
_cell.length_b   1.000
_cell.length_c   1.000
_cell.angle_alpha   90.00
_cell.angle_beta   90.00
_cell.angle_gamma   90.00
#
_symmetry.space_group_name_H-M   'P 1'
#
loop_
_entity.id
_entity.type
_entity.pdbx_description
1 polymer ?
#
loop_
_entity_poly.entity_id
_entity_poly.type
_entity_poly.pdbx_seq_one_letter_code
_entity_poly.pdbx_strand_id
1 'polypeptide(L)' 'MFKTIVTTASLLTLAGAAFAGEVEGVVTNYDPATRMIVLESGEAFRLVDGVQLDGLQPGGKVVITFDDGTTDATSVAIME' A
#
# COMPACT_ATOMS: atom_id res chain seq x y z
N MET A 1 35.91 45.40 0.20
CA MET A 1 34.47 45.12 0.05
C MET A 1 34.32 43.64 -0.27
N PHE A 2 34.16 42.79 0.74
CA PHE A 2 34.03 41.33 0.59
C PHE A 2 32.56 40.99 0.47
N LYS A 3 32.10 40.56 -0.71
CA LYS A 3 30.76 39.99 -0.89
C LYS A 3 30.78 39.03 -2.07
N THR A 4 31.06 37.76 -1.81
CA THR A 4 30.59 36.65 -2.65
C THR A 4 29.87 35.68 -1.75
N ILE A 5 28.56 35.68 -1.96
CA ILE A 5 27.54 34.94 -1.24
C ILE A 5 27.70 33.47 -1.60
N VAL A 6 27.85 32.61 -0.59
CA VAL A 6 27.82 31.16 -0.74
C VAL A 6 26.39 30.78 -1.13
N THR A 7 26.19 30.43 -2.40
CA THR A 7 24.91 29.95 -2.93
C THR A 7 24.69 28.53 -2.44
N THR A 8 23.90 28.41 -1.37
CA THR A 8 23.45 27.15 -0.78
C THR A 8 22.74 26.29 -1.82
N ALA A 9 23.27 25.10 -2.08
CA ALA A 9 22.66 24.09 -2.91
C ALA A 9 21.35 23.60 -2.29
N SER A 10 20.21 24.00 -2.86
CA SER A 10 18.92 23.37 -2.58
C SER A 10 18.80 22.09 -3.41
N LEU A 11 19.22 20.97 -2.81
CA LEU A 11 18.80 19.65 -3.26
C LEU A 11 17.28 19.55 -3.07
N LEU A 12 16.51 19.83 -4.13
CA LEU A 12 15.11 19.42 -4.18
C LEU A 12 15.10 17.90 -4.25
N THR A 13 15.00 17.26 -3.09
CA THR A 13 14.58 15.87 -2.99
C THR A 13 13.17 15.81 -3.56
N LEU A 14 13.04 15.36 -4.80
CA LEU A 14 11.80 14.84 -5.35
C LEU A 14 11.43 13.63 -4.50
N ALA A 15 10.73 13.88 -3.38
CA ALA A 15 9.96 12.85 -2.70
C ALA A 15 8.93 12.39 -3.73
N GLY A 16 9.22 11.29 -4.41
CA GLY A 16 8.28 10.65 -5.31
C GLY A 16 7.01 10.39 -4.52
N ALA A 17 5.93 11.07 -4.88
CA ALA A 17 4.61 10.63 -4.50
C ALA A 17 4.41 9.30 -5.23
N ALA A 18 4.70 8.19 -4.56
CA ALA A 18 4.15 6.91 -4.98
C ALA A 18 2.64 7.08 -4.88
N PHE A 19 1.97 7.19 -6.03
CA PHE A 19 0.53 7.11 -6.08
C PHE A 19 0.21 5.65 -5.71
N ALA A 20 -0.16 5.45 -4.45
CA ALA A 20 -0.69 4.20 -3.97
C ALA A 20 -2.21 4.37 -3.84
N GLY A 21 -2.96 3.52 -4.50
CA GLY A 21 -4.40 3.40 -4.31
C GLY A 21 -4.69 2.77 -2.95
N GLU A 22 -5.70 3.27 -2.25
CA GLU A 22 -6.20 2.68 -1.02
C GLU A 22 -7.64 2.24 -1.22
N VAL A 23 -7.93 0.99 -0.83
CA VAL A 23 -9.28 0.45 -0.85
C VAL A 23 -9.63 -0.10 0.52
N GLU A 24 -10.79 0.29 1.01
CA GLU A 24 -11.36 -0.23 2.24
C GLU A 24 -12.44 -1.27 1.90
N GLY A 25 -12.36 -2.45 2.50
CA GLY A 25 -13.34 -3.50 2.24
C GLY A 25 -13.36 -4.59 3.30
N VAL A 26 -14.37 -5.45 3.23
CA VAL A 26 -14.47 -6.65 4.08
C VAL A 26 -13.88 -7.82 3.31
N VAL A 27 -13.03 -8.61 3.95
CA VAL A 27 -12.47 -9.81 3.32
C VAL A 27 -13.52 -10.90 3.27
N THR A 28 -13.90 -11.31 2.07
CA THR A 28 -14.79 -12.46 1.87
C THR A 28 -14.01 -13.77 1.91
N ASN A 29 -12.85 -13.81 1.27
CA ASN A 29 -12.04 -15.01 1.18
C ASN A 29 -10.55 -14.66 1.09
N TYR A 30 -9.70 -15.50 1.65
CA TYR A 30 -8.25 -15.38 1.52
C TYR A 30 -7.66 -16.72 1.10
N ASP A 31 -6.94 -16.74 -0.01
CA ASP A 31 -6.19 -17.90 -0.46
C ASP A 31 -4.70 -17.73 -0.11
N PRO A 32 -4.18 -18.45 0.91
CA PRO A 32 -2.78 -18.37 1.29
C PRO A 32 -1.82 -19.01 0.27
N ALA A 33 -2.31 -19.90 -0.62
CA ALA A 33 -1.46 -20.54 -1.63
C ALA A 33 -1.08 -19.56 -2.74
N THR A 34 -2.04 -18.73 -3.17
CA THR A 34 -1.83 -17.69 -4.19
C THR A 34 -1.59 -16.31 -3.59
N ARG A 35 -1.79 -16.15 -2.28
CA ARG A 35 -1.73 -14.88 -1.53
C ARG A 35 -2.69 -13.85 -2.12
N MET A 36 -3.91 -14.28 -2.41
CA MET A 36 -4.98 -13.46 -2.96
C MET A 36 -6.05 -13.21 -1.90
N ILE A 37 -6.36 -11.95 -1.65
CA ILE A 37 -7.52 -11.53 -0.87
C ILE A 37 -8.65 -11.22 -1.84
N VAL A 38 -9.84 -11.72 -1.55
CA VAL A 38 -11.07 -11.34 -2.23
C VAL A 38 -11.91 -10.52 -1.25
N LEU A 39 -12.23 -9.30 -1.64
CA LEU A 39 -13.12 -8.42 -0.90
C LEU A 39 -14.60 -8.73 -1.21
N GLU A 40 -15.49 -8.33 -0.32
CA GLU A 40 -16.94 -8.40 -0.53
C GLU A 40 -17.39 -7.54 -1.72
N SER A 41 -16.64 -6.49 -2.08
CA SER A 41 -16.87 -5.71 -3.30
C SER A 41 -16.70 -6.52 -4.58
N GLY A 42 -16.09 -7.70 -4.50
CA GLY A 42 -15.76 -8.57 -5.64
C GLY A 42 -14.36 -8.31 -6.21
N GLU A 43 -13.62 -7.34 -5.68
CA GLU A 43 -12.24 -7.08 -6.06
C GLU A 43 -11.29 -8.10 -5.41
N ALA A 44 -10.26 -8.47 -6.18
CA ALA A 44 -9.23 -9.39 -5.73
C ALA A 44 -7.86 -8.71 -5.77
N PHE A 45 -7.17 -8.73 -4.64
CA PHE A 45 -5.86 -8.12 -4.46
C PHE A 45 -4.83 -9.19 -4.14
N ARG A 46 -3.68 -9.11 -4.81
CA ARG A 46 -2.56 -10.00 -4.56
C ARG A 46 -1.64 -9.36 -3.55
N LEU A 47 -1.24 -10.08 -2.51
CA LEU A 47 -0.24 -9.58 -1.59
C LEU A 47 1.15 -9.76 -2.17
N VAL A 48 1.94 -8.68 -2.12
CA VAL A 48 3.36 -8.75 -2.46
C VAL A 48 4.13 -9.53 -1.40
N ASP A 49 5.27 -10.07 -1.82
CA ASP A 49 6.23 -10.70 -0.93
C ASP A 49 6.68 -9.73 0.17
N GLY A 50 6.46 -10.12 1.43
CA GLY A 50 6.82 -9.34 2.62
C GLY A 50 5.62 -8.74 3.37
N VAL A 51 4.43 -8.70 2.77
CA VAL A 51 3.20 -8.30 3.48
C VAL A 51 2.63 -9.50 4.21
N GLN A 52 2.61 -9.43 5.54
CA GLN A 52 2.00 -10.45 6.38
C GLN A 52 0.60 -10.04 6.82
N LEU A 53 -0.31 -11.00 6.76
CA LEU A 53 -1.67 -10.90 7.25
C LEU A 53 -1.79 -11.69 8.53
N ASP A 54 -1.25 -11.15 9.61
CA ASP A 54 -1.38 -11.79 10.91
C ASP A 54 -2.85 -11.71 11.36
N GLY A 55 -3.54 -12.86 11.34
CA GLY A 55 -4.90 -12.97 11.86
C GLY A 55 -6.00 -12.50 10.91
N LEU A 56 -5.76 -12.37 9.60
CA LEU A 56 -6.83 -12.03 8.67
C LEU A 56 -7.88 -13.14 8.61
N GLN A 57 -9.09 -12.83 9.07
CA GLN A 57 -10.24 -13.72 9.00
C GLN A 57 -11.24 -13.25 7.95
N PRO A 58 -11.92 -14.17 7.24
CA PRO A 58 -13.11 -13.84 6.46
C PRO A 58 -14.14 -13.10 7.34
N GLY A 59 -14.66 -11.98 6.85
CA GLY A 59 -15.53 -11.06 7.57
C GLY A 59 -14.78 -9.92 8.28
N GLY A 60 -13.45 -9.93 8.31
CA GLY A 60 -12.64 -8.84 8.84
C GLY A 60 -12.62 -7.64 7.90
N LYS A 61 -12.76 -6.44 8.46
CA LYS A 61 -12.62 -5.20 7.69
C LYS A 61 -11.13 -4.88 7.54
N VAL A 62 -10.70 -4.58 6.32
CA VAL A 62 -9.31 -4.26 6.02
C VAL A 62 -9.21 -3.02 5.15
N VAL A 63 -8.08 -2.36 5.29
CA VAL A 63 -7.61 -1.30 4.40
C VAL A 63 -6.43 -1.86 3.63
N ILE A 64 -6.56 -1.95 2.32
CA ILE A 64 -5.51 -2.44 1.42
C ILE A 64 -4.93 -1.25 0.67
N THR A 65 -3.63 -1.05 0.80
CA THR A 65 -2.87 -0.11 0.00
C THR A 65 -2.18 -0.89 -1.12
N PHE A 66 -2.38 -0.48 -2.36
CA PHE A 66 -1.80 -1.08 -3.57
C PHE A 66 -1.16 -0.01 -4.44
N ASP A 67 -0.22 -0.39 -5.30
CA ASP A 67 0.42 0.56 -6.21
C ASP A 67 -0.50 0.88 -7.41
N ASP A 68 -0.67 2.16 -7.75
CA ASP A 68 -1.62 2.59 -8.78
C ASP A 68 -1.15 2.10 -10.16
N GLY A 69 -1.88 1.12 -10.71
CA GLY A 69 -1.53 0.43 -11.96
C GLY A 69 -1.35 -1.09 -11.81
N THR A 70 -1.37 -1.63 -10.59
CA THR A 70 -1.40 -3.08 -10.33
C THR A 70 -2.39 -3.42 -9.21
N THR A 71 -2.76 -4.70 -9.09
CA THR A 71 -3.55 -5.23 -7.96
C THR A 71 -2.66 -5.79 -6.84
N ASP A 72 -1.39 -5.40 -6.84
CA ASP A 72 -0.40 -5.80 -5.83
C ASP A 72 -0.55 -4.91 -4.57
N ALA A 73 -1.13 -5.51 -3.53
CA ALA A 73 -1.24 -4.95 -2.20
C ALA A 73 0.14 -4.88 -1.54
N THR A 74 0.65 -3.67 -1.34
CA THR A 74 1.93 -3.36 -0.69
C THR A 74 1.78 -3.17 0.82
N SER A 75 0.56 -2.91 1.29
CA SER A 75 0.23 -2.85 2.72
C SER A 75 -1.21 -3.31 2.95
N VAL A 76 -1.44 -3.99 4.07
CA VAL A 76 -2.79 -4.35 4.52
C VAL A 76 -2.90 -4.07 6.02
N ALA A 77 -3.88 -3.26 6.40
CA ALA A 77 -4.22 -2.97 7.79
C ALA A 77 -5.57 -3.60 8.12
N ILE A 78 -5.62 -4.42 9.16
CA ILE A 78 -6.86 -5.00 9.67
C ILE A 78 -7.48 -3.99 10.64
N MET A 79 -8.74 -3.63 10.42
CA MET A 79 -9.51 -2.83 11.36
C MET A 79 -10.21 -3.77 12.34
N GLU A 80 -9.73 -3.76 13.60
CA GLU A 80 -10.35 -4.49 14.72
C GLU A 80 -11.72 -3.92 15.12
#